data_AF-A0A7C6NU03-F1
#
_entry.id   AF-A0A7C6NU03-F1
#
_cell.length_a   1.000
_cell.length_b   1.000
_cell.length_c   1.000
_cell.angle_alpha   90.00
_cell.angle_beta   90.00
_cell.angle_gamma   90.00
#
_symmetry.space_group_name_H-M   'P 1'
#
loop_
_entity.id
_entity.type
_entity.pdbx_description
1 polymer ?
#
loop_
_entity_poly.entity_id
_entity_poly.type
_entity_poly.pdbx_seq_one_letter_code
_entity_poly.pdbx_strand_id
1 'polypeptide(L)'
;MAKLTNAQKKEWAQLLYTRENLPQKEIARRVDVSTATMSKWVKAGNWDKLKVSLTITREEQLNNLYRQLAEINKEIAERGENRYATPAEADTITKLANAIDKFQTETGLNDVLSVFKDFFSWLRTFDLEEAQRLLPLYDDFVKTKLR
;
A
#
# COMPACT_ATOMS: atom_id res chain seq x y z
N MET A 1 15.82 -8.39 21.70
CA MET A 1 15.42 -8.17 20.30
C MET A 1 16.54 -8.66 19.39
N ALA A 2 16.25 -9.50 18.39
CA ALA A 2 17.25 -9.90 17.41
C ALA A 2 17.75 -8.64 16.66
N LYS A 3 19.07 -8.44 16.61
CA LYS A 3 19.65 -7.32 15.85
C LYS A 3 19.44 -7.57 14.37
N LEU A 4 18.77 -6.64 13.68
CA LEU A 4 18.65 -6.68 12.23
C LEU A 4 20.02 -6.73 11.58
N THR A 5 20.18 -7.59 10.58
CA THR A 5 21.37 -7.59 9.73
C THR A 5 21.43 -6.29 8.91
N ASN A 6 22.61 -5.91 8.44
CA ASN A 6 22.77 -4.72 7.59
C ASN A 6 21.94 -4.80 6.30
N ALA A 7 21.71 -6.00 5.77
CA ALA A 7 20.85 -6.21 4.61
C ALA A 7 19.38 -5.89 4.93
N GLN A 8 18.86 -6.42 6.04
CA GLN A 8 17.49 -6.15 6.49
C GLN A 8 17.28 -4.67 6.85
N LYS A 9 18.28 -4.02 7.49
CA LYS A 9 18.23 -2.57 7.76
C LYS A 9 18.14 -1.75 6.46
N LYS A 10 18.89 -2.15 5.42
CA LYS A 10 18.88 -1.48 4.11
C LYS A 10 17.56 -1.69 3.37
N GLU A 11 17.01 -2.89 3.41
CA GLU A 11 15.71 -3.23 2.80
C GLU A 11 14.57 -2.45 3.47
N TRP A 12 14.54 -2.44 4.80
CA TRP A 12 13.58 -1.66 5.56
C TRP A 12 13.69 -0.15 5.27
N ALA A 13 14.91 0.37 5.21
CA ALA A 13 15.16 1.77 4.85
C ALA A 13 14.67 2.12 3.43
N GLN A 14 14.87 1.22 2.47
CA GLN A 14 14.41 1.39 1.09
C GLN A 14 12.89 1.44 1.01
N LEU A 15 12.20 0.57 1.73
CA LEU A 15 10.74 0.54 1.80
C LEU A 15 10.21 1.87 2.37
N LEU A 16 10.73 2.30 3.52
CA LEU A 16 10.32 3.56 4.16
C LEU A 16 10.59 4.78 3.27
N TYR A 17 11.67 4.77 2.49
CA TYR A 17 12.04 5.89 1.62
C TYR A 17 11.20 5.95 0.33
N THR A 18 10.91 4.78 -0.26
CA THR A 18 10.25 4.69 -1.57
C THR A 18 8.73 4.59 -1.48
N ARG A 19 8.18 3.98 -0.43
CA ARG A 19 6.73 3.77 -0.25
C ARG A 19 6.10 4.78 0.71
N GLU A 20 6.74 5.02 1.85
CA GLU A 20 6.22 5.88 2.93
C GLU A 20 6.66 7.35 2.83
N ASN A 21 7.51 7.68 1.85
CA ASN A 21 8.01 9.04 1.60
C ASN A 21 8.66 9.72 2.84
N LEU A 22 9.23 8.93 3.77
CA LEU A 22 9.78 9.48 5.01
C LEU A 22 11.11 10.21 4.80
N PRO A 23 11.42 11.24 5.62
CA PRO A 23 12.71 11.92 5.57
C PRO A 23 13.88 10.97 5.91
N GLN A 24 15.01 11.08 5.21
CA GLN A 24 16.20 10.22 5.44
C GLN A 24 16.68 10.26 6.90
N LYS A 25 16.59 11.41 7.57
CA LYS A 25 16.98 11.58 8.98
C LYS A 25 16.10 10.76 9.93
N GLU A 26 14.82 10.66 9.63
CA GLU A 26 13.87 9.86 10.41
C GLU A 26 14.08 8.37 10.15
N ILE A 27 14.24 7.98 8.89
CA ILE A 27 14.55 6.60 8.51
C ILE A 27 15.84 6.12 9.17
N ALA A 28 16.91 6.93 9.14
CA ALA A 28 18.19 6.61 9.76
C ALA A 28 18.07 6.29 11.25
N ARG A 29 17.21 7.03 11.98
CA ARG A 29 16.90 6.74 13.38
C ARG A 29 16.15 5.43 13.56
N ARG A 30 15.12 5.19 12.73
CA ARG A 30 14.29 3.97 12.82
C ARG A 30 15.07 2.70 12.54
N VAL A 31 15.91 2.71 11.50
CA VAL A 31 16.72 1.54 11.10
C VAL A 31 18.05 1.44 11.85
N ASP A 32 18.33 2.38 12.76
CA ASP A 32 19.53 2.42 13.59
C ASP A 32 20.83 2.44 12.74
N VAL A 33 20.97 3.47 11.90
CA VAL A 33 22.19 3.77 11.12
C VAL A 33 22.48 5.26 11.10
N SER A 34 23.71 5.65 10.76
CA SER A 34 24.04 7.06 10.57
C SER A 34 23.34 7.65 9.35
N THR A 35 23.07 8.96 9.39
CA THR A 35 22.54 9.69 8.23
C THR A 35 23.44 9.57 7.00
N ALA A 36 24.77 9.49 7.20
CA ALA A 36 25.74 9.25 6.13
C ALA A 36 25.55 7.89 5.46
N THR A 37 25.34 6.83 6.24
CA THR A 37 25.03 5.49 5.71
C THR A 37 23.71 5.49 4.93
N MET A 38 22.69 6.16 5.46
CA MET A 38 21.40 6.32 4.78
C MET A 38 21.56 7.04 3.43
N SER A 39 22.25 8.18 3.41
CA SER A 39 22.49 8.92 2.16
C SER A 39 23.33 8.12 1.16
N LYS A 40 24.29 7.31 1.63
CA LYS A 40 25.05 6.38 0.77
C LYS A 40 24.14 5.33 0.13
N TRP A 41 23.19 4.77 0.88
CA TRP A 41 22.25 3.77 0.35
C TRP A 41 21.30 4.36 -0.69
N VAL A 42 20.74 5.55 -0.43
CA VAL A 42 19.88 6.27 -1.38
C VAL A 42 20.60 6.51 -2.70
N LYS A 43 21.83 7.04 -2.64
CA LYS A 43 22.65 7.32 -3.82
C LYS A 43 23.04 6.05 -4.56
N ALA A 44 23.58 5.04 -3.84
CA ALA A 44 24.07 3.82 -4.46
C ALA A 44 22.94 2.95 -5.05
N GLY A 45 21.75 3.00 -4.45
CA GLY A 45 20.57 2.29 -4.92
C GLY A 45 19.69 3.07 -5.90
N ASN A 46 20.04 4.33 -6.19
CA ASN A 46 19.25 5.25 -7.02
C ASN A 46 17.77 5.31 -6.59
N TRP A 47 17.55 5.42 -5.27
CA TRP A 47 16.21 5.26 -4.71
C TRP A 47 15.27 6.43 -5.05
N ASP A 48 15.81 7.61 -5.37
CA ASP A 48 15.03 8.73 -5.92
C ASP A 48 14.36 8.33 -7.24
N LYS A 49 15.13 7.74 -8.17
CA LYS A 49 14.60 7.25 -9.46
C LYS A 49 13.62 6.10 -9.26
N LEU A 50 13.93 5.17 -8.35
CA LEU A 50 13.04 4.06 -8.03
C LEU A 50 11.70 4.55 -7.48
N LYS A 51 11.72 5.51 -6.56
CA LYS A 51 10.53 6.12 -5.98
C LYS A 51 9.68 6.81 -7.04
N VAL A 52 10.29 7.65 -7.87
CA VAL A 52 9.61 8.31 -8.99
C VAL A 52 8.99 7.28 -9.93
N SER A 53 9.74 6.24 -10.31
CA SER A 53 9.24 5.16 -11.17
C SER A 53 8.04 4.44 -10.55
N LEU A 54 8.09 4.10 -9.26
CA LEU A 54 7.00 3.40 -8.57
C LEU A 54 5.73 4.26 -8.49
N THR A 55 5.87 5.56 -8.22
CA THR A 55 4.74 6.50 -8.22
C THR A 55 4.14 6.63 -9.61
N ILE A 56 4.98 6.84 -10.64
CA ILE A 56 4.52 6.94 -12.04
C ILE A 56 3.79 5.67 -12.47
N THR A 57 4.33 4.48 -12.18
CA THR A 57 3.68 3.22 -12.57
C THR A 57 2.32 3.06 -11.89
N ARG A 58 2.15 3.43 -10.62
CA ARG A 58 0.84 3.37 -9.95
C ARG A 58 -0.15 4.35 -10.58
N GLU A 59 0.25 5.59 -10.82
CA GLU A 59 -0.60 6.59 -11.48
C GLU A 59 -0.95 6.20 -12.91
N GLU A 60 -0.01 5.62 -13.65
CA GLU A 60 -0.21 5.13 -15.01
C GLU A 60 -1.21 3.97 -15.06
N GLN A 61 -1.12 3.02 -14.12
CA GLN A 61 -2.11 1.94 -13.99
C GLN A 61 -3.50 2.47 -13.64
N LEU A 62 -3.61 3.42 -12.70
CA LEU A 62 -4.88 4.09 -12.39
C LEU A 62 -5.46 4.84 -13.59
N ASN A 63 -4.64 5.61 -14.29
CA ASN A 63 -5.03 6.34 -15.50
C ASN A 63 -5.52 5.38 -16.60
N ASN A 64 -4.87 4.23 -16.78
CA ASN A 64 -5.30 3.23 -17.74
C ASN A 64 -6.67 2.64 -17.39
N LEU A 65 -6.95 2.35 -16.12
CA LEU A 65 -8.25 1.87 -15.68
C LEU A 65 -9.36 2.93 -15.89
N TYR A 66 -9.08 4.19 -15.56
CA TYR A 66 -10.00 5.29 -15.81
C TYR A 66 -10.30 5.48 -17.30
N ARG A 67 -9.30 5.36 -18.18
CA ARG A 67 -9.49 5.42 -19.63
C ARG A 67 -10.40 4.30 -20.13
N GLN A 68 -10.18 3.05 -19.70
CA GLN A 68 -11.03 1.93 -20.10
C GLN A 68 -12.48 2.14 -19.66
N LEU A 69 -12.69 2.63 -18.44
CA LEU A 69 -14.03 2.94 -17.94
C LEU A 69 -14.70 4.08 -18.74
N ALA A 70 -13.94 5.12 -19.08
CA ALA A 70 -14.43 6.24 -19.88
C ALA A 70 -14.85 5.81 -21.30
N GLU A 71 -14.05 4.98 -21.96
CA GLU A 71 -14.35 4.47 -23.31
C GLU A 71 -15.62 3.60 -23.31
N ILE A 72 -15.78 2.69 -22.33
CA ILE A 72 -16.99 1.87 -22.21
C ILE A 72 -18.23 2.76 -22.01
N ASN A 73 -18.15 3.75 -21.12
CA ASN A 73 -19.27 4.67 -20.89
C ASN A 73 -19.61 5.51 -22.12
N LYS A 74 -18.59 5.92 -22.88
CA LYS A 74 -18.76 6.66 -24.13
C LYS A 74 -19.46 5.80 -25.18
N GLU A 75 -19.04 4.55 -25.36
CA GLU A 75 -19.69 3.62 -26.29
C GLU A 75 -21.18 3.43 -25.94
N ILE A 76 -21.51 3.26 -24.66
CA ILE A 76 -22.90 3.15 -24.20
C ILE A 76 -23.69 4.44 -24.49
N ALA A 77 -23.10 5.62 -24.27
CA ALA A 77 -23.77 6.91 -24.47
C ALA A 77 -24.03 7.21 -25.95
N GLU A 78 -23.12 6.78 -26.84
CA GLU A 78 -23.21 6.97 -28.29
C GLU A 78 -24.18 6.00 -28.97
N ARG A 79 -24.76 5.04 -28.23
CA ARG A 79 -25.83 4.18 -28.75
C ARG A 79 -27.08 5.01 -29.05
N GLY A 80 -27.73 4.66 -30.17
CA GLY A 80 -28.97 5.29 -30.63
C GLY A 80 -30.14 4.95 -29.71
N GLU A 81 -30.73 3.78 -29.93
CA GLU A 81 -31.67 3.17 -28.99
C GLU A 81 -30.86 2.23 -28.06
N ASN A 82 -31.08 2.32 -26.74
CA ASN A 82 -30.38 1.58 -25.67
C ASN A 82 -29.08 2.20 -25.13
N ARG A 83 -29.19 3.42 -24.59
CA ARG A 83 -28.12 4.12 -23.84
C ARG A 83 -27.96 3.63 -22.41
N TYR A 84 -27.93 2.32 -22.23
CA TYR A 84 -27.72 1.67 -20.95
C TYR A 84 -26.75 0.51 -21.13
N ALA A 85 -26.03 0.18 -20.05
CA ALA A 85 -25.09 -0.92 -20.07
C ALA A 85 -25.81 -2.25 -20.31
N THR A 86 -25.27 -3.07 -21.20
CA THR A 86 -25.59 -4.50 -21.27
C THR A 86 -25.10 -5.20 -19.99
N PRO A 87 -25.62 -6.40 -19.67
CA PRO A 87 -25.14 -7.16 -18.51
C PRO A 87 -23.62 -7.38 -18.49
N ALA A 88 -23.00 -7.59 -19.67
CA ALA A 88 -21.55 -7.78 -19.79
C ALA A 88 -20.77 -6.49 -19.52
N GLU A 89 -21.27 -5.35 -19.98
CA GLU A 89 -20.67 -4.04 -19.72
C GLU A 89 -20.81 -3.62 -18.26
N ALA A 90 -21.97 -3.87 -17.66
CA ALA A 90 -22.20 -3.60 -16.25
C ALA A 90 -21.24 -4.39 -15.34
N ASP A 91 -21.02 -5.68 -15.66
CA ASP A 91 -20.02 -6.51 -14.97
C ASP A 91 -18.59 -5.97 -15.18
N THR A 92 -18.24 -5.57 -16.41
CA THR A 92 -16.91 -5.00 -16.71
C THR A 92 -16.69 -3.67 -16.00
N ILE A 93 -17.66 -2.77 -16.00
CA ILE A 93 -17.65 -1.49 -15.28
C ILE A 93 -17.47 -1.73 -13.79
N THR A 94 -18.20 -2.69 -13.22
CA THR A 94 -18.08 -3.05 -11.79
C THR A 94 -16.67 -3.54 -11.46
N LYS A 95 -16.08 -4.38 -12.31
CA LYS A 95 -14.71 -4.88 -12.13
C LYS A 95 -13.67 -3.77 -12.22
N LEU A 96 -13.80 -2.85 -13.19
CA LEU A 96 -12.91 -1.70 -13.33
C LEU A 96 -13.05 -0.74 -12.14
N ALA A 97 -14.27 -0.45 -11.71
CA ALA A 97 -14.53 0.38 -10.54
C ALA A 97 -13.93 -0.22 -9.27
N ASN A 98 -14.10 -1.52 -9.05
CA ASN A 98 -13.49 -2.24 -7.92
C ASN A 98 -11.96 -2.26 -8.01
N ALA A 99 -11.39 -2.38 -9.20
CA ALA A 99 -9.94 -2.31 -9.39
C ALA A 99 -9.40 -0.91 -9.08
N ILE A 100 -10.07 0.15 -9.55
CA ILE A 100 -9.75 1.54 -9.25
C ILE A 100 -9.83 1.79 -7.75
N ASP A 101 -10.94 1.39 -7.12
CA ASP A 101 -11.12 1.52 -5.68
C ASP A 101 -9.99 0.78 -4.96
N LYS A 102 -9.69 -0.48 -5.31
CA LYS A 102 -8.59 -1.25 -4.70
C LYS A 102 -7.21 -0.60 -4.89
N PHE A 103 -6.91 -0.03 -6.05
CA PHE A 103 -5.65 0.69 -6.27
C PHE A 103 -5.58 2.02 -5.49
N GLN A 104 -6.73 2.62 -5.20
CA GLN A 104 -6.85 3.84 -4.39
C GLN A 104 -6.90 3.56 -2.89
N THR A 105 -7.53 2.45 -2.49
CA THR A 105 -7.82 2.12 -1.10
C THR A 105 -6.82 1.17 -0.51
N GLU A 106 -6.04 0.44 -1.33
CA GLU A 106 -5.03 -0.57 -0.98
C GLU A 106 -5.00 -0.89 0.53
N THR A 107 -6.14 -1.43 0.99
CA THR A 107 -6.32 -1.98 2.31
C THR A 107 -6.88 -3.36 2.05
N GLY A 108 -5.98 -4.32 1.89
CA GLY A 108 -6.32 -5.72 2.00
C GLY A 108 -6.68 -5.96 3.45
N LEU A 109 -7.97 -5.99 3.79
CA LEU A 109 -8.39 -6.33 5.14
C LEU A 109 -7.70 -7.62 5.62
N ASN A 110 -7.57 -8.61 4.73
CA ASN A 110 -6.82 -9.84 5.00
C ASN A 110 -5.32 -9.61 5.24
N ASP A 111 -4.70 -8.67 4.53
CA ASP A 111 -3.30 -8.29 4.75
C ASP A 111 -3.13 -7.57 6.09
N VAL A 112 -4.07 -6.68 6.44
CA VAL A 112 -4.15 -6.02 7.74
C VAL A 112 -4.29 -7.06 8.86
N LEU A 113 -5.24 -7.98 8.74
CA LEU A 113 -5.45 -9.06 9.71
C LEU A 113 -4.19 -9.93 9.87
N SER A 114 -3.52 -10.27 8.76
CA SER A 114 -2.29 -11.07 8.79
C SER A 114 -1.13 -10.35 9.48
N VAL A 115 -0.88 -9.09 9.11
CA VAL A 115 0.22 -8.28 9.68
C VAL A 115 0.01 -8.06 11.18
N PHE A 116 -1.21 -7.72 11.61
CA PHE A 116 -1.49 -7.53 13.02
C PHE A 116 -1.40 -8.84 13.81
N LYS A 117 -1.82 -9.97 13.23
CA LYS A 117 -1.63 -11.29 13.86
C LYS A 117 -0.16 -11.59 14.11
N ASP A 118 0.70 -11.36 13.11
CA ASP A 118 2.15 -11.56 13.25
C ASP A 118 2.75 -10.58 14.27
N PHE A 119 2.30 -9.33 14.28
CA PHE A 119 2.70 -8.31 15.26
C PHE A 119 2.33 -8.70 16.70
N PHE A 120 1.08 -9.13 16.95
CA PHE A 120 0.66 -9.57 18.28
C PHE A 120 1.35 -10.87 18.71
N SER A 121 1.62 -11.78 17.76
CA SER A 121 2.42 -12.99 18.03
C SER A 121 3.82 -12.62 18.51
N TRP A 122 4.49 -11.69 17.81
CA TRP A 122 5.78 -11.15 18.21
C TRP A 122 5.74 -10.43 19.57
N LEU A 123 4.77 -9.53 19.78
CA LEU A 123 4.67 -8.73 21.01
C LEU A 123 4.50 -9.62 22.25
N ARG A 124 3.67 -10.67 22.15
CA ARG A 124 3.46 -11.65 23.23
C ARG A 124 4.73 -12.41 23.63
N THR A 125 5.78 -12.43 22.81
CA THR A 125 7.03 -13.12 23.16
C THR A 125 7.86 -12.40 24.22
N PHE A 126 7.64 -11.09 24.43
CA PHE A 126 8.39 -10.31 25.42
C PHE A 126 7.55 -9.32 26.23
N ASP A 127 6.30 -9.03 25.82
CA ASP A 127 5.37 -8.15 26.55
C ASP A 127 3.91 -8.58 26.32
N LEU A 128 3.41 -9.44 27.21
CA LEU A 128 2.04 -9.95 27.14
C LEU A 128 1.00 -8.89 27.54
N GLU A 129 1.34 -8.02 28.49
CA GLU A 129 0.42 -7.02 29.04
C GLU A 129 0.11 -5.94 28.00
N GLU A 130 1.13 -5.47 27.28
CA GLU A 130 0.94 -4.52 26.18
C GLU A 130 0.16 -5.15 25.01
N ALA A 131 0.38 -6.44 24.72
CA ALA A 131 -0.40 -7.15 23.71
C ALA A 131 -1.89 -7.21 24.07
N GLN A 132 -2.21 -7.46 25.34
CA GLN A 132 -3.60 -7.46 25.83
C GLN A 132 -4.22 -6.06 25.81
N ARG A 133 -3.43 -5.02 26.10
CA ARG A 133 -3.90 -3.63 26.08
C ARG A 133 -4.21 -3.13 24.66
N LEU A 134 -3.42 -3.53 23.66
CA LEU A 134 -3.56 -3.09 22.28
C LEU A 134 -4.61 -3.89 21.47
N LEU A 135 -4.91 -5.13 21.86
CA LEU A 135 -5.84 -6.00 21.12
C LEU A 135 -7.25 -5.40 20.93
N PRO A 136 -7.90 -4.79 21.94
CA PRO A 136 -9.22 -4.17 21.75
C PRO A 136 -9.20 -2.99 20.77
N LEU A 137 -8.12 -2.18 20.77
CA LEU A 137 -7.96 -1.06 19.84
C LEU A 137 -7.83 -1.55 18.39
N TYR A 138 -7.14 -2.67 18.20
CA TYR A 138 -7.07 -3.35 16.91
C TYR A 138 -8.44 -3.87 16.47
N ASP A 139 -9.19 -4.54 17.36
CA ASP A 139 -10.54 -5.03 17.04
C ASP A 139 -11.45 -3.87 16.61
N ASP A 140 -11.37 -2.73 17.30
CA ASP A 140 -12.13 -1.52 16.93
C ASP A 140 -11.67 -0.93 15.60
N PHE A 141 -10.36 -0.89 15.31
CA PHE A 141 -9.85 -0.48 14.01
C PHE A 141 -10.33 -1.41 12.88
N VAL A 142 -10.31 -2.73 13.08
CA VAL A 142 -10.81 -3.71 12.09
C VAL A 142 -12.30 -3.50 11.82
N LYS A 143 -13.11 -3.21 12.85
CA LYS A 143 -14.53 -2.88 12.68
C LYS A 143 -14.74 -1.65 11.78
N THR A 144 -13.83 -0.67 11.79
CA THR A 144 -13.92 0.48 10.86
C THR A 144 -13.68 0.11 9.41
N LYS A 145 -12.97 -1.00 9.15
CA LYS A 145 -12.60 -1.50 7.81
C LYS A 145 -13.56 -2.55 7.26
N LEU A 146 -14.49 -3.05 8.09
CA LEU A 146 -15.55 -4.00 7.69
C LEU A 146 -16.82 -3.31 7.15
N ARG A 147 -16.82 -1.98 7.02
CA ARG A 147 -17.96 -1.18 6.55
C ARG A 147 -17.87 -0.86 5.06
#